data_AF-A0AAX0RUM2-F1
#
_entry.id   AF-A0AAX0RUM2-F1
#
_cell.length_a   1.000
_cell.length_b   1.000
_cell.length_c   1.000
_cell.angle_alpha   90.00
_cell.angle_beta   90.00
_cell.angle_gamma   90.00
#
_symmetry.space_group_name_H-M   'P 1'
#
loop_
_entity.id
_entity.type
_entity.pdbx_description
1 polymer ?
#
loop_
_entity_poly.entity_id
_entity_poly.type
_entity_poly.pdbx_seq_one_letter_code
_entity_poly.pdbx_strand_id
1 'polypeptide(L)'
;MILRFLKVIIGFVIYLLLYGLFSIFLVIANTRKLNWIQIRKRLFTFITWFISLSATYYLMYYFLKSSEMDVWDLSIPFGVSFGLAFSDLMSWKKKD
;
A
#
# COMPACT_ATOMS: atom_id res chain seq x y z
N MET A 1 14.26 14.06 -27.50
CA MET A 1 14.60 13.19 -26.35
C MET A 1 13.55 13.28 -25.24
N ILE A 2 13.20 14.48 -24.76
CA ILE A 2 12.23 14.72 -23.68
C ILE A 2 10.83 14.13 -23.95
N LEU A 3 10.30 14.25 -25.17
CA LEU A 3 8.99 13.68 -25.52
C LEU A 3 8.89 12.15 -25.41
N ARG A 4 9.99 11.42 -25.63
CA ARG A 4 10.02 9.96 -25.45
C ARG A 4 9.96 9.58 -23.98
N PHE A 5 10.66 10.33 -23.13
CA PHE A 5 10.68 10.12 -21.69
C PHE A 5 9.30 10.33 -21.06
N LEU A 6 8.60 11.41 -21.45
CA LEU A 6 7.24 11.68 -20.97
C LEU A 6 6.25 10.57 -21.32
N LYS A 7 6.34 9.99 -22.53
CA LYS A 7 5.49 8.85 -22.94
C LYS A 7 5.70 7.62 -22.06
N VAL A 8 6.94 7.34 -21.65
CA VAL A 8 7.24 6.21 -20.75
C VAL A 8 6.65 6.45 -19.36
N ILE A 9 6.81 7.66 -18.81
CA ILE A 9 6.23 8.01 -17.50
C ILE A 9 4.70 7.85 -17.53
N ILE A 10 4.04 8.39 -18.56
CA ILE A 10 2.57 8.31 -18.69
C ILE A 10 2.12 6.85 -18.78
N GLY A 11 2.79 6.03 -19.60
CA GLY A 11 2.49 4.60 -19.68
C GLY A 11 2.66 3.89 -18.34
N PHE A 12 3.72 4.20 -17.60
CA PHE A 12 3.97 3.63 -16.28
C PHE A 12 2.92 4.07 -15.24
N VAL A 13 2.52 5.34 -15.24
CA VAL A 13 1.47 5.87 -14.34
C VAL A 13 0.13 5.19 -14.64
N ILE A 14 -0.24 5.03 -15.92
CA ILE A 14 -1.46 4.31 -16.32
C ILE A 14 -1.39 2.85 -15.87
N TYR A 15 -0.25 2.19 -16.08
CA TYR A 15 -0.04 0.82 -15.63
C TYR A 15 -0.22 0.68 -14.11
N LEU A 16 0.38 1.58 -13.32
CA LEU A 16 0.23 1.57 -11.86
C LEU A 16 -1.22 1.76 -11.42
N LEU A 17 -1.97 2.66 -12.07
CA LEU A 17 -3.39 2.88 -11.76
C LEU A 17 -4.23 1.64 -12.06
N LEU A 18 -4.03 1.03 -13.24
CA LEU A 18 -4.73 -0.20 -13.62
C LEU A 18 -4.37 -1.37 -12.69
N TYR A 19 -3.09 -1.53 -12.36
CA TYR A 19 -2.63 -2.56 -11.44
C TYR A 19 -3.18 -2.36 -10.03
N GLY A 20 -3.25 -1.12 -9.54
CA GLY A 20 -3.86 -0.78 -8.26
C GLY A 20 -5.34 -1.17 -8.21
N LEU A 21 -6.12 -0.80 -9.23
CA LEU A 21 -7.53 -1.18 -9.34
C LEU A 21 -7.73 -2.70 -9.40
N PHE A 22 -6.90 -3.38 -10.21
CA PHE A 22 -6.93 -4.85 -10.30
C PHE A 22 -6.59 -5.52 -8.96
N SER A 23 -5.62 -4.98 -8.24
CA SER A 23 -5.22 -5.48 -6.92
C SER A 23 -6.33 -5.33 -5.87
N ILE A 24 -7.04 -4.20 -5.88
CA ILE A 24 -8.21 -3.98 -5.00
C ILE A 24 -9.29 -5.02 -5.31
N PHE A 25 -9.58 -5.26 -6.59
CA PHE A 25 -10.56 -6.27 -6.99
C PHE A 25 -10.17 -7.67 -6.51
N LEU A 26 -8.90 -8.05 -6.64
CA LEU A 26 -8.39 -9.33 -6.16
C LEU A 26 -8.49 -9.47 -4.64
N VAL A 27 -8.13 -8.43 -3.89
CA VAL A 27 -8.27 -8.43 -2.42
C VAL A 27 -9.74 -8.64 -2.03
N ILE A 28 -10.68 -7.94 -2.66
CA ILE A 28 -12.11 -8.10 -2.37
C ILE A 28 -12.58 -9.53 -2.72
N ALA A 29 -12.20 -10.04 -3.89
CA ALA A 29 -12.59 -11.38 -4.35
C ALA A 29 -12.02 -12.51 -3.46
N ASN A 30 -10.75 -12.39 -3.05
CA ASN A 30 -10.10 -13.38 -2.20
C ASN A 30 -10.51 -13.25 -0.73
N THR A 31 -10.82 -12.04 -0.26
CA THR A 31 -11.33 -11.82 1.10
C THR A 31 -12.70 -12.46 1.30
N ARG A 32 -13.57 -12.49 0.28
CA ARG A 32 -14.86 -13.19 0.34
C ARG A 32 -14.73 -14.70 0.61
N LYS A 33 -13.58 -15.31 0.32
CA LYS A 33 -13.32 -16.74 0.53
C LYS A 33 -12.66 -17.05 1.89
N LEU A 34 -12.26 -16.02 2.64
CA LEU A 34 -11.55 -16.17 3.91
C LEU A 34 -12.52 -16.23 5.09
N ASN A 35 -12.14 -16.99 6.12
CA ASN A 35 -12.87 -16.99 7.39
C ASN A 35 -12.69 -15.65 8.13
N TRP A 36 -13.73 -15.24 8.86
CA TRP A 36 -13.75 -13.98 9.63
C TRP A 36 -12.53 -13.80 10.56
N ILE A 37 -12.04 -14.90 11.16
CA ILE A 37 -10.83 -14.90 12.00
C ILE A 37 -9.58 -14.54 11.21
N GLN A 38 -9.45 -15.02 9.96
CA GLN A 38 -8.31 -14.68 9.10
C GLN A 38 -8.36 -13.22 8.67
N ILE A 39 -9.55 -12.69 8.40
CA ILE A 39 -9.75 -11.26 8.11
C ILE A 39 -9.33 -10.41 9.31
N ARG A 40 -9.77 -10.76 10.52
CA ARG A 40 -9.36 -10.07 11.75
C ARG A 40 -7.86 -10.10 11.95
N LYS A 41 -7.21 -11.26 11.78
CA LYS A 41 -5.76 -11.39 11.90
C LYS A 41 -5.02 -10.42 10.95
N ARG A 42 -5.50 -10.30 9.71
CA ARG A 42 -4.93 -9.38 8.72
C ARG A 42 -5.14 -7.92 9.08
N LEU A 43 -6.33 -7.56 9.58
CA LEU A 43 -6.61 -6.22 10.07
C LEU A 43 -5.71 -5.85 11.24
N PHE A 44 -5.47 -6.77 12.19
CA PHE A 44 -4.49 -6.54 13.25
C PHE A 44 -3.09 -6.32 12.71
N THR A 45 -2.62 -7.16 11.78
CA THR A 45 -1.33 -6.98 11.11
C THR A 45 -1.24 -5.62 10.42
N PHE A 46 -2.28 -5.22 9.68
CA PHE A 46 -2.37 -3.91 9.04
C PHE A 46 -2.24 -2.76 10.05
N ILE A 47 -3.02 -2.79 11.14
CA ILE A 47 -3.00 -1.75 12.18
C ILE A 47 -1.62 -1.67 12.83
N THR A 48 -1.03 -2.81 13.20
CA THR A 48 0.32 -2.83 13.81
C THR A 48 1.36 -2.22 12.88
N TRP A 49 1.37 -2.60 11.60
CA TRP A 49 2.29 -2.01 10.62
C TRP A 49 2.01 -0.55 10.37
N PHE A 50 0.74 -0.15 10.27
CA PHE A 50 0.37 1.23 10.02
C PHE A 50 0.84 2.15 11.14
N ILE A 51 0.61 1.78 12.40
CA ILE A 51 1.08 2.55 13.56
C ILE A 51 2.61 2.62 13.57
N SER A 52 3.29 1.48 13.38
CA SER A 52 4.75 1.43 13.39
C SER A 52 5.38 2.27 12.28
N LEU A 53 4.86 2.17 11.06
CA LEU A 53 5.34 2.94 9.91
C LEU A 53 5.00 4.42 10.05
N SER A 54 3.84 4.77 10.57
CA SER A 54 3.46 6.18 10.81
C SER A 54 4.37 6.81 11.86
N ALA A 55 4.64 6.10 12.95
CA ALA A 55 5.59 6.55 13.98
C ALA A 55 7.00 6.70 13.39
N THR A 56 7.47 5.73 12.61
CA THR A 56 8.78 5.78 11.94
C THR A 56 8.84 6.95 10.96
N TYR A 57 7.81 7.15 10.15
CA TYR A 57 7.71 8.24 9.18
C TYR A 57 7.77 9.60 9.88
N TYR A 58 7.04 9.76 10.98
CA TYR A 58 7.07 10.95 11.80
C TYR A 58 8.46 11.20 12.41
N LEU A 59 9.10 10.18 12.99
CA LEU A 59 10.44 10.31 13.56
C LEU A 59 11.49 10.65 12.49
N MET A 60 11.46 9.96 11.34
CA MET A 60 12.36 10.24 10.22
C MET A 60 12.19 11.69 9.75
N TYR A 61 10.95 12.17 9.63
CA TYR A 61 10.69 13.55 9.28
C TYR A 61 11.27 14.51 10.32
N TYR A 62 10.97 14.28 11.60
CA TYR A 62 11.43 15.11 12.70
C TYR A 62 12.96 15.26 12.74
N PHE A 63 13.70 14.17 12.52
CA PHE A 63 15.17 14.20 12.54
C PHE A 63 15.82 14.66 11.23
N LEU A 64 15.19 14.43 10.07
CA LEU A 64 15.81 14.70 8.75
C LEU A 64 15.33 16.00 8.11
N LYS A 65 14.15 16.53 8.47
CA LYS A 65 13.52 17.65 7.77
C LYS A 65 12.86 18.62 8.76
N SER A 66 13.53 19.75 9.01
CA SER A 66 13.10 20.79 9.96
C SER A 66 11.99 21.72 9.46
N SER A 67 11.62 21.70 8.18
CA SER A 67 10.69 22.67 7.59
C SER A 67 9.40 22.00 7.11
N GLU A 68 8.30 22.28 7.81
CA GLU A 68 6.89 22.09 7.39
C GLU A 68 6.49 20.65 7.03
N MET A 69 6.23 19.84 8.06
CA MET A 69 5.54 18.56 7.89
C MET A 69 4.04 18.80 7.71
N ASP A 70 3.45 18.25 6.66
CA ASP A 70 2.01 17.96 6.70
C ASP A 70 1.81 16.66 7.47
N VAL A 71 1.43 16.78 8.75
CA VAL A 71 1.18 15.65 9.66
C VAL A 71 0.08 14.71 9.10
N TRP A 72 -0.70 15.21 8.14
CA TRP A 72 -1.77 14.45 7.49
C TRP A 72 -1.31 13.61 6.29
N ASP A 73 -0.02 13.63 5.92
CA ASP A 73 0.52 12.74 4.88
C ASP A 73 0.74 11.30 5.39
N LEU A 74 -0.37 10.67 5.78
CA LEU A 74 -0.44 9.27 6.17
C LEU A 74 -0.63 8.35 4.96
N SER A 75 -0.62 8.90 3.75
CA SER A 75 -0.87 8.17 2.50
C SER A 75 0.19 7.09 2.28
N ILE A 76 1.47 7.41 2.52
CA ILE A 76 2.60 6.50 2.40
C ILE A 76 2.53 5.37 3.43
N PRO A 77 2.49 5.64 4.76
CA PRO A 77 2.42 4.55 5.74
C PRO A 77 1.15 3.70 5.57
N PHE A 78 0.02 4.29 5.14
CA PHE A 78 -1.22 3.57 4.86
C PHE A 78 -1.07 2.63 3.66
N GLY A 79 -0.54 3.12 2.53
CA GLY A 79 -0.37 2.32 1.32
C GLY A 79 0.59 1.15 1.54
N VAL A 80 1.71 1.41 2.24
CA VAL A 80 2.72 0.38 2.54
C VAL A 80 2.17 -0.67 3.52
N SER A 81 1.52 -0.26 4.61
CA SER A 81 0.94 -1.21 5.57
C SER A 81 -0.17 -2.05 4.94
N PHE A 82 -0.99 -1.45 4.07
CA PHE A 82 -2.03 -2.18 3.32
C PHE A 82 -1.41 -3.21 2.38
N GLY A 83 -0.40 -2.81 1.60
CA GLY A 83 0.36 -3.71 0.74
C GLY A 83 0.95 -4.88 1.53
N LEU A 84 1.58 -4.63 2.68
CA LEU A 84 2.16 -5.69 3.51
C LEU A 84 1.11 -6.67 4.06
N ALA A 85 -0.03 -6.17 4.56
CA ALA A 85 -1.06 -6.99 5.18
C ALA A 85 -1.91 -7.80 4.18
N PHE A 86 -2.03 -7.33 2.92
CA PHE A 86 -2.91 -7.90 1.90
C PHE A 86 -2.19 -8.37 0.62
N SER A 87 -0.86 -8.24 0.52
CA SER A 87 -0.07 -8.66 -0.64
C SER A 87 -0.30 -10.12 -1.06
N ASP A 88 -0.46 -11.02 -0.10
CA ASP A 88 -0.73 -12.42 -0.38
C ASP A 88 -2.15 -12.67 -0.93
N LEU A 89 -3.09 -11.74 -0.74
CA LEU A 89 -4.41 -11.76 -1.37
C LEU A 89 -4.44 -11.07 -2.74
N MET A 90 -3.44 -10.22 -3.03
CA MET A 90 -3.24 -9.65 -4.37
C MET A 90 -2.59 -10.64 -5.34
N SER A 91 -2.08 -11.78 -4.84
CA SER A 91 -1.54 -12.85 -5.69
C SER A 91 -2.62 -13.87 -6.03
N TRP A 92 -2.64 -14.30 -7.30
CA TRP A 92 -3.52 -15.38 -7.75
C TRP A 92 -3.02 -16.77 -7.33
N LYS A 93 -1.80 -16.87 -6.77
CA LYS A 93 -1.26 -18.16 -6.33
C LYS A 93 -2.05 -18.71 -5.15
N LYS A 94 -2.53 -19.93 -5.31
CA LYS A 94 -3.05 -20.76 -4.21
C LYS A 94 -1.91 -20.92 -3.19
N LYS A 95 -2.18 -20.56 -1.94
CA LYS A 95 -1.32 -20.95 -0.81
C LYS A 95 -1.54 -22.45 -0.66
N ASP A 96 -0.63 -23.23 -1.22
CA ASP A 96 -0.51 -24.66 -0.92
C ASP A 96 -0.18 -24.84 0.57
#